data_AF-A0A947F8E5-F1
#
_entry.id   AF-A0A947F8E5-F1
#
_cell.length_a   1.000
_cell.length_b   1.000
_cell.length_c   1.000
_cell.angle_alpha   90.00
_cell.angle_beta   90.00
_cell.angle_gamma   90.00
#
_symmetry.space_group_name_H-M   'P 1'
#
loop_
_entity.id
_entity.type
_entity.pdbx_description
1 polymer ?
#
loop_
_entity_poly.entity_id
_entity_poly.type
_entity_poly.pdbx_seq_one_letter_code
_entity_poly.pdbx_strand_id
1 'polypeptide(L)'
;NYGSNTTRELLWAISMAGQALARNSNLLYTSNGFANAGPMTEMLFRETAVHAMVSTVTSWHLWEMASTRNKYRNRATPLEARLGCEVGHAVARQKMSREQANEIANRLLAKYEDSAADAPMGYEYHECYDAAKALPTDEHMDMFRRVKDEIAEMGVEFPY
;
A
#
# COMPACT_ATOMS: atom_id res chain seq x y z
N ASN A 1 -9.33 -2.88 17.70
CA ASN A 1 -8.05 -2.29 17.29
C ASN A 1 -7.51 -3.11 16.13
N TYR A 2 -7.56 -2.58 14.91
CA TYR A 2 -7.19 -3.29 13.68
C TYR A 2 -5.68 -3.54 13.55
N GLY A 3 -4.83 -2.80 14.30
CA GLY A 3 -3.38 -2.98 14.27
C GLY A 3 -2.75 -2.70 12.89
N SER A 4 -3.38 -1.84 12.11
CA SER A 4 -3.02 -1.38 10.77
C SER A 4 -3.11 0.14 10.71
N ASN A 5 -2.53 0.77 9.70
CA ASN A 5 -2.64 2.21 9.44
C ASN A 5 -3.20 2.56 8.05
N THR A 6 -3.88 1.59 7.47
CA THR A 6 -4.54 1.62 6.16
C THR A 6 -6.05 1.87 6.29
N THR A 7 -6.58 2.13 7.49
CA THR A 7 -7.99 2.53 7.67
C THR A 7 -8.18 4.00 7.37
N ARG A 8 -9.42 4.39 7.06
CA ARG A 8 -9.81 5.77 6.74
C ARG A 8 -9.31 6.79 7.77
N GLU A 9 -9.49 6.47 9.06
CA GLU A 9 -9.14 7.35 10.18
C GLU A 9 -7.63 7.53 10.29
N LEU A 10 -6.86 6.46 10.08
CA LEU A 10 -5.41 6.50 10.22
C LEU A 10 -4.72 7.07 8.98
N LEU A 11 -5.25 6.83 7.78
CA LEU A 11 -4.80 7.50 6.56
C LEU A 11 -4.98 9.03 6.67
N TRP A 12 -6.10 9.48 7.25
CA TRP A 12 -6.30 10.91 7.53
C TRP A 12 -5.26 11.45 8.51
N ALA A 13 -4.99 10.72 9.60
CA ALA A 13 -3.97 11.11 10.58
C ALA A 13 -2.55 11.18 9.97
N ILE A 14 -2.17 10.20 9.15
CA ILE A 14 -0.91 10.19 8.38
C ILE A 14 -0.83 11.45 7.51
N SER A 15 -1.89 11.73 6.76
CA SER A 15 -1.96 12.89 5.87
C SER A 15 -1.75 14.20 6.61
N MET A 16 -2.44 14.39 7.74
CA MET A 16 -2.33 15.62 8.53
C MET A 16 -0.94 15.76 9.18
N ALA A 17 -0.40 14.68 9.73
CA ALA A 17 0.91 14.69 10.37
C ALA A 17 2.03 14.99 9.36
N GLY A 18 2.00 14.36 8.19
CA GLY A 18 3.02 14.58 7.15
C GLY A 18 3.03 16.03 6.66
N GLN A 19 1.86 16.59 6.38
CA GLN A 19 1.73 18.00 5.98
C GLN A 19 2.20 18.96 7.07
N ALA A 20 1.92 18.67 8.35
CA ALA A 20 2.39 19.48 9.46
C ALA A 20 3.92 19.43 9.58
N LEU A 21 4.52 18.25 9.49
CA LEU A 21 5.97 18.07 9.56
C LEU A 21 6.68 18.76 8.39
N ALA A 22 6.16 18.65 7.17
CA ALA A 22 6.71 19.29 5.98
C ALA A 22 6.74 20.82 6.08
N ARG A 23 5.72 21.41 6.74
CA ARG A 23 5.59 22.86 6.88
C ARG A 23 6.39 23.44 8.04
N ASN A 24 6.69 22.64 9.06
CA ASN A 24 7.22 23.13 10.34
C ASN A 24 8.58 22.52 10.72
N SER A 25 9.14 21.64 9.90
CA SER A 25 10.43 21.00 10.16
C SER A 25 11.18 20.70 8.86
N ASN A 26 12.49 20.47 8.98
CA ASN A 26 13.34 19.96 7.91
C ASN A 26 13.77 18.51 8.16
N LEU A 27 12.99 17.78 8.97
CA LEU A 27 13.33 16.40 9.32
C LEU A 27 13.00 15.46 8.17
N LEU A 28 13.83 14.44 8.00
CA LEU A 28 13.49 13.27 7.20
C LEU A 28 12.77 12.28 8.10
N TYR A 29 11.56 11.90 7.69
CA TYR A 29 10.71 10.97 8.41
C TYR A 29 10.09 9.99 7.43
N THR A 30 9.88 8.77 7.93
CA THR A 30 9.37 7.65 7.14
C THR A 30 7.94 7.30 7.54
N SER A 31 7.13 6.90 6.55
CA SER A 31 5.81 6.32 6.79
C SER A 31 5.91 4.82 6.59
N ASN A 32 5.77 4.06 7.68
CA ASN A 32 5.78 2.60 7.65
C ASN A 32 4.36 2.06 7.55
N GLY A 33 4.05 1.37 6.45
CA GLY A 33 2.72 0.80 6.23
C GLY A 33 2.50 -0.49 7.04
N PHE A 34 1.32 -0.61 7.66
CA PHE A 34 0.83 -1.84 8.26
C PHE A 34 -0.55 -2.18 7.69
N ALA A 35 -0.63 -3.24 6.91
CA ALA A 35 -1.87 -3.70 6.29
C ALA A 35 -2.60 -4.71 7.18
N ASN A 36 -3.92 -4.80 7.02
CA ASN A 36 -4.71 -5.85 7.67
C ASN A 36 -4.54 -7.19 6.95
N ALA A 37 -4.59 -7.17 5.62
CA ALA A 37 -4.53 -8.35 4.78
C ALA A 37 -3.10 -8.88 4.62
N GLY A 38 -3.00 -10.15 4.21
CA GLY A 38 -1.72 -10.81 3.94
C GLY A 38 -1.42 -11.05 2.47
N PRO A 39 -0.27 -11.68 2.18
CA PRO A 39 0.23 -11.88 0.82
C PRO A 39 -0.73 -12.60 -0.11
N MET A 40 -0.60 -12.31 -1.41
CA MET A 40 -1.43 -12.90 -2.46
C MET A 40 -2.93 -12.68 -2.19
N THR A 41 -3.27 -11.45 -1.78
CA THR A 41 -4.65 -10.97 -1.68
C THR A 41 -4.77 -9.62 -2.37
N GLU A 42 -5.89 -9.39 -3.06
CA GLU A 42 -6.13 -8.08 -3.69
C GLU A 42 -6.26 -6.96 -2.65
N MET A 43 -6.77 -7.30 -1.47
CA MET A 43 -6.89 -6.37 -0.35
C MET A 43 -5.53 -5.83 0.09
N LEU A 44 -4.50 -6.68 0.24
CA LEU A 44 -3.15 -6.21 0.61
C LEU A 44 -2.63 -5.22 -0.42
N PHE A 45 -2.76 -5.52 -1.71
CA PHE A 45 -2.29 -4.62 -2.77
C PHE A 45 -3.03 -3.27 -2.75
N ARG A 46 -4.35 -3.27 -2.53
CA ARG A 46 -5.14 -2.03 -2.39
C ARG A 46 -4.76 -1.23 -1.14
N GLU A 47 -4.56 -1.90 -0.01
CA GLU A 47 -4.08 -1.31 1.25
C GLU A 47 -2.69 -0.68 1.09
N THR A 48 -1.80 -1.36 0.37
CA THR A 48 -0.46 -0.83 0.05
C THR A 48 -0.53 0.38 -0.86
N ALA A 49 -1.32 0.32 -1.94
CA ALA A 49 -1.42 1.42 -2.89
C ALA A 49 -1.95 2.70 -2.25
N VAL A 50 -3.02 2.61 -1.46
CA VAL A 50 -3.59 3.79 -0.80
C VAL A 50 -2.63 4.37 0.24
N HIS A 51 -1.95 3.54 1.03
CA HIS A 51 -0.96 4.00 1.99
C HIS A 51 0.22 4.70 1.30
N ALA A 52 0.81 4.07 0.28
CA ALA A 52 1.94 4.63 -0.46
C ALA A 52 1.57 5.96 -1.13
N MET A 53 0.39 6.03 -1.77
CA MET A 53 -0.11 7.25 -2.41
C MET A 53 -0.31 8.38 -1.40
N VAL A 54 -1.09 8.15 -0.34
CA VAL A 54 -1.37 9.16 0.69
C VAL A 54 -0.07 9.64 1.34
N SER A 55 0.82 8.71 1.70
CA SER A 55 2.11 9.04 2.31
C SER A 55 2.94 9.94 1.40
N THR A 56 3.05 9.58 0.12
CA THR A 56 3.87 10.31 -0.86
C THR A 56 3.36 11.73 -1.08
N VAL A 57 2.06 11.91 -1.33
CA VAL A 57 1.50 13.25 -1.60
C VAL A 57 1.44 14.14 -0.34
N THR A 58 1.73 13.58 0.83
CA THR A 58 1.72 14.29 2.12
C THR A 58 3.10 14.36 2.79
N SER A 59 4.17 14.24 2.01
CA SER A 59 5.58 14.51 2.39
C SER A 59 6.31 13.38 3.14
N TRP A 60 5.74 12.18 3.23
CA TRP A 60 6.44 11.06 3.86
C TRP A 60 7.42 10.37 2.91
N HIS A 61 8.52 9.86 3.46
CA HIS A 61 9.41 8.94 2.76
C HIS A 61 8.90 7.51 2.99
N LEU A 62 8.72 6.75 1.92
CA LEU A 62 8.10 5.44 2.02
C LEU A 62 9.00 4.43 2.74
N TRP A 63 8.44 3.77 3.75
CA TRP A 63 8.94 2.52 4.29
C TRP A 63 7.85 1.48 4.06
N GLU A 64 8.10 0.63 3.06
CA GLU A 64 7.05 -0.20 2.52
C GLU A 64 6.67 -1.42 3.36
N MET A 65 5.55 -1.99 2.91
CA MET A 65 4.47 -2.57 3.71
C MET A 65 4.84 -3.76 4.60
N ALA A 66 4.37 -3.71 5.85
CA ALA A 66 4.24 -4.85 6.73
C ALA A 66 2.82 -5.45 6.64
N SER A 67 2.71 -6.57 5.93
CA SER A 67 1.48 -7.33 5.73
C SER A 67 1.02 -8.07 7.00
N THR A 68 -0.27 -8.40 7.04
CA THR A 68 -0.93 -9.14 8.13
C THR A 68 -0.60 -8.57 9.52
N ARG A 69 -0.63 -7.24 9.63
CA ARG A 69 -0.35 -6.48 10.86
C ARG A 69 1.05 -6.70 11.43
N ASN A 70 1.96 -7.28 10.64
CA ASN A 70 3.27 -7.78 11.05
C ASN A 70 3.23 -8.79 12.23
N LYS A 71 2.14 -9.55 12.34
CA LYS A 71 1.91 -10.46 13.49
C LYS A 71 2.19 -11.93 13.19
N TYR A 72 2.21 -12.30 11.92
CA TYR A 72 2.24 -13.69 11.49
C TYR A 72 3.51 -13.98 10.71
N ARG A 73 4.15 -15.09 11.08
CA ARG A 73 5.42 -15.51 10.47
C ARG A 73 5.24 -15.79 8.98
N ASN A 74 6.30 -15.49 8.21
CA ASN A 74 6.43 -15.77 6.78
C ASN A 74 5.33 -15.17 5.89
N ARG A 75 4.55 -14.19 6.36
CA ARG A 75 3.47 -13.56 5.59
C ARG A 75 3.87 -12.17 5.13
N ALA A 76 4.96 -12.09 4.38
CA ALA A 76 5.43 -10.90 3.70
C ALA A 76 6.18 -11.30 2.43
N THR A 77 6.03 -10.54 1.36
CA THR A 77 6.66 -10.78 0.06
C THR A 77 7.19 -9.50 -0.58
N PRO A 78 8.08 -9.63 -1.58
CA PRO A 78 8.53 -8.47 -2.34
C PRO A 78 7.45 -7.75 -3.16
N LEU A 79 6.32 -8.39 -3.52
CA LEU A 79 5.35 -7.78 -4.44
C LEU A 79 4.58 -6.61 -3.81
N GLU A 80 4.19 -6.68 -2.53
CA GLU A 80 3.57 -5.53 -1.86
C GLU A 80 4.55 -4.36 -1.77
N ALA A 81 5.80 -4.62 -1.40
CA ALA A 81 6.83 -3.57 -1.34
C ALA A 81 7.10 -2.96 -2.73
N ARG A 82 7.12 -3.81 -3.77
CA ARG A 82 7.22 -3.36 -5.15
C ARG A 82 6.07 -2.42 -5.48
N LEU A 83 4.81 -2.85 -5.30
CA LEU A 83 3.62 -2.04 -5.63
C LEU A 83 3.66 -0.67 -4.95
N GLY A 84 3.94 -0.64 -3.64
CA GLY A 84 4.01 0.60 -2.87
C GLY A 84 5.07 1.56 -3.42
N CYS A 85 6.27 1.05 -3.73
CA CYS A 85 7.30 1.82 -4.42
C CYS A 85 6.86 2.31 -5.80
N GLU A 86 6.23 1.47 -6.63
CA GLU A 86 5.78 1.90 -7.97
C GLU A 86 4.71 3.00 -7.87
N VAL A 87 3.75 2.86 -6.95
CA VAL A 87 2.72 3.87 -6.69
C VAL A 87 3.36 5.16 -6.20
N GLY A 88 4.24 5.10 -5.21
CA GLY A 88 4.94 6.27 -4.69
C GLY A 88 5.71 7.02 -5.78
N HIS A 89 6.47 6.30 -6.60
CA HIS A 89 7.18 6.90 -7.72
C HIS A 89 6.24 7.48 -8.78
N ALA A 90 5.16 6.78 -9.13
CA ALA A 90 4.15 7.26 -10.08
C ALA A 90 3.55 8.59 -9.63
N VAL A 91 2.97 8.63 -8.43
CA VAL A 91 2.24 9.81 -7.94
C VAL A 91 3.16 11.02 -7.72
N ALA A 92 4.41 10.78 -7.31
CA ALA A 92 5.42 11.84 -7.20
C ALA A 92 5.82 12.39 -8.57
N ARG A 93 6.09 11.53 -9.56
CA ARG A 93 6.52 11.94 -10.92
C ARG A 93 5.43 12.68 -11.66
N GLN A 94 4.18 12.22 -11.56
CA GLN A 94 3.03 12.89 -12.19
C GLN A 94 2.59 14.16 -11.44
N LYS A 95 3.23 14.48 -10.31
CA LYS A 95 2.88 15.64 -9.44
C LYS A 95 1.41 15.61 -9.02
N MET A 96 0.94 14.42 -8.61
CA MET A 96 -0.45 14.22 -8.19
C MET A 96 -0.81 15.18 -7.05
N SER A 97 -1.95 15.89 -7.19
CA SER A 97 -2.45 16.78 -6.15
C SER A 97 -3.04 15.97 -4.99
N ARG A 98 -3.10 16.57 -3.80
CA ARG A 98 -3.73 15.92 -2.64
C ARG A 98 -5.23 15.67 -2.86
N GLU A 99 -5.89 16.53 -3.63
CA GLU A 99 -7.30 16.39 -4.00
C GLU A 99 -7.52 15.17 -4.90
N GLN A 100 -6.66 14.99 -5.92
CA GLN A 100 -6.67 13.80 -6.78
C GLN A 100 -6.39 12.53 -5.97
N ALA A 101 -5.35 12.55 -5.13
CA ALA A 101 -5.01 11.42 -4.27
C ALA A 101 -6.15 11.07 -3.30
N ASN A 102 -6.86 12.07 -2.76
CA ASN A 102 -8.01 11.86 -1.89
C ASN A 102 -9.18 11.19 -2.62
N GLU A 103 -9.46 11.56 -3.88
CA GLU A 103 -10.48 10.89 -4.68
C GLU A 103 -10.15 9.40 -4.89
N ILE A 104 -8.92 9.10 -5.31
CA ILE A 104 -8.46 7.72 -5.54
C ILE A 104 -8.44 6.94 -4.22
N ALA A 105 -7.99 7.56 -3.11
CA ALA A 105 -7.96 6.92 -1.80
C ALA A 105 -9.35 6.49 -1.34
N ASN A 106 -10.36 7.34 -1.55
CA ASN A 106 -11.75 7.01 -1.21
C ASN A 106 -12.29 5.86 -2.06
N ARG A 107 -11.93 5.79 -3.36
CA ARG A 107 -12.30 4.67 -4.24
C ARG A 107 -11.65 3.35 -3.83
N LEU A 108 -10.39 3.38 -3.38
CA LEU A 108 -9.69 2.22 -2.86
C LEU A 108 -10.27 1.78 -1.51
N LEU A 109 -10.49 2.71 -0.58
CA LEU A 109 -11.09 2.45 0.73
C LEU A 109 -12.45 1.75 0.60
N ALA A 110 -13.31 2.22 -0.31
CA ALA A 110 -14.62 1.62 -0.56
C ALA A 110 -14.56 0.15 -1.00
N LYS A 111 -13.39 -0.36 -1.43
CA LYS A 111 -13.21 -1.75 -1.85
C LYS A 111 -12.75 -2.69 -0.73
N TYR A 112 -12.30 -2.17 0.41
CA TYR A 112 -11.75 -3.03 1.47
C TYR A 112 -12.10 -2.61 2.90
N GLU A 113 -12.53 -1.37 3.16
CA GLU A 113 -12.65 -0.86 4.53
C GLU A 113 -13.69 -1.63 5.37
N ASP A 114 -14.78 -2.08 4.75
CA ASP A 114 -15.80 -2.92 5.39
C ASP A 114 -15.28 -4.32 5.76
N SER A 115 -14.19 -4.77 5.13
CA SER A 115 -13.54 -6.06 5.39
C SER A 115 -12.30 -5.93 6.29
N ALA A 116 -11.99 -4.75 6.83
CA ALA A 116 -10.80 -4.53 7.65
C ALA A 116 -10.74 -5.42 8.91
N ALA A 117 -11.90 -5.73 9.50
CA ALA A 117 -12.00 -6.62 10.66
C ALA A 117 -11.62 -8.07 10.31
N ASP A 118 -12.13 -8.55 9.17
CA ASP A 118 -12.06 -9.93 8.70
C ASP A 118 -11.09 -10.09 7.52
N ALA A 119 -10.07 -9.23 7.46
CA ALA A 119 -9.13 -9.17 6.36
C ALA A 119 -8.45 -10.54 6.14
N PRO A 120 -8.32 -10.99 4.88
CA PRO A 120 -7.76 -12.31 4.58
C PRO A 120 -6.29 -12.37 5.01
N MET A 121 -5.92 -13.42 5.75
CA MET A 121 -4.52 -13.63 6.16
C MET A 121 -3.57 -13.92 5.00
N GLY A 122 -4.12 -14.25 3.82
CA GLY A 122 -3.33 -14.61 2.65
C GLY A 122 -2.44 -15.84 2.90
N TYR A 123 -1.34 -15.88 2.17
CA TYR A 123 -0.45 -17.03 2.07
C TYR A 123 0.91 -16.75 2.71
N GLU A 124 1.58 -17.81 3.15
CA GLU A 124 3.00 -17.72 3.46
C GLU A 124 3.83 -17.54 2.20
N TYR A 125 5.03 -16.98 2.38
CA TYR A 125 5.98 -16.76 1.31
C TYR A 125 6.19 -18.01 0.47
N HIS A 126 6.43 -19.17 1.09
CA HIS A 126 6.68 -20.42 0.36
C HIS A 126 5.45 -21.01 -0.34
N GLU A 127 4.25 -20.52 -0.05
CA GLU A 127 3.00 -20.94 -0.71
C GLU A 127 2.72 -20.08 -1.96
N CYS A 128 3.28 -18.86 -2.02
CA CYS A 128 3.06 -17.91 -3.11
C CYS A 128 4.35 -17.51 -3.87
N TYR A 129 5.48 -18.13 -3.53
CA TYR A 129 6.78 -17.97 -4.18
C TYR A 129 7.52 -19.31 -4.32
N ASP A 130 8.24 -19.47 -5.44
CA ASP A 130 9.37 -20.41 -5.54
C ASP A 130 10.51 -19.84 -4.67
N ALA A 131 10.59 -20.33 -3.43
CA ALA A 131 11.55 -19.81 -2.45
C ALA A 131 13.02 -20.00 -2.87
N ALA A 132 13.33 -21.00 -3.69
CA ALA A 132 14.69 -21.25 -4.17
C ALA A 132 15.10 -20.24 -5.25
N LYS A 133 14.15 -19.80 -6.09
CA LYS A 133 14.40 -18.83 -7.17
C LYS A 133 14.06 -17.39 -6.78
N ALA A 134 13.39 -17.20 -5.65
CA ALA A 134 12.81 -15.92 -5.22
C ALA A 134 11.86 -15.31 -6.27
N LEU A 135 11.06 -16.15 -6.92
CA LEU A 135 10.07 -15.73 -7.93
C LEU A 135 8.64 -15.98 -7.42
N PRO A 136 7.70 -15.03 -7.60
CA PRO A 136 6.31 -15.27 -7.27
C PRO A 136 5.73 -16.37 -8.16
N THR A 137 4.67 -17.04 -7.70
CA THR A 137 3.85 -17.88 -8.58
C THR A 137 3.19 -17.04 -9.66
N ASP A 138 2.84 -17.67 -10.79
CA ASP A 138 2.14 -16.99 -11.89
C ASP A 138 0.83 -16.35 -11.41
N GLU A 139 0.08 -17.06 -10.55
CA GLU A 139 -1.16 -16.55 -9.96
C GLU A 139 -0.94 -15.29 -9.11
N HIS A 140 0.12 -15.25 -8.30
CA HIS A 140 0.43 -14.09 -7.48
C HIS A 140 0.86 -12.90 -8.36
N MET A 141 1.66 -13.15 -9.40
CA MET A 141 2.08 -12.11 -10.34
C MET A 141 0.91 -11.58 -11.19
N ASP A 142 -0.02 -12.44 -11.59
CA ASP A 142 -1.22 -12.05 -12.33
C ASP A 142 -2.17 -11.23 -11.45
N MET A 143 -2.34 -11.59 -10.18
CA MET A 143 -3.08 -10.78 -9.21
C MET A 143 -2.45 -9.39 -9.05
N PHE A 144 -1.12 -9.32 -8.89
CA PHE A 144 -0.40 -8.06 -8.83
C PHE A 144 -0.66 -7.18 -10.06
N ARG A 145 -0.59 -7.76 -11.27
CA ARG A 145 -0.87 -7.03 -12.53
C ARG A 145 -2.31 -6.51 -12.57
N ARG A 146 -3.31 -7.35 -12.26
CA ARG A 146 -4.72 -6.93 -12.26
C ARG A 146 -4.99 -5.76 -11.30
N VAL A 147 -4.47 -5.83 -10.07
CA VAL A 147 -4.66 -4.76 -9.09
C VAL A 147 -3.90 -3.49 -9.51
N LYS A 148 -2.72 -3.64 -10.12
CA LYS A 148 -1.98 -2.52 -10.68
C LYS A 148 -2.74 -1.84 -11.82
N ASP A 149 -3.33 -2.60 -12.74
CA ASP A 149 -4.18 -2.08 -13.82
C ASP A 149 -5.42 -1.37 -13.25
N GLU A 150 -6.07 -1.97 -12.24
CA GLU A 150 -7.17 -1.34 -11.51
C GLU A 150 -6.76 0.03 -10.94
N ILE A 151 -5.58 0.14 -10.32
CA ILE A 151 -5.06 1.40 -9.76
C ILE A 151 -4.72 2.40 -10.89
N ALA A 152 -4.20 1.92 -12.02
CA ALA A 152 -3.89 2.75 -13.18
C ALA A 152 -5.16 3.38 -13.78
N GLU A 153 -6.25 2.61 -13.89
CA GLU A 153 -7.57 3.09 -14.31
C GLU A 153 -8.15 4.15 -13.36
N MET A 154 -7.67 4.24 -12.12
CA MET A 154 -8.05 5.30 -11.19
C MET A 154 -7.26 6.61 -11.40
N GLY A 155 -6.21 6.61 -12.23
CA GLY A 155 -5.41 7.81 -12.56
C GLY A 155 -3.98 7.80 -12.02
N VAL A 156 -3.45 6.64 -11.61
CA VAL A 156 -2.02 6.48 -11.26
C VAL A 156 -1.22 6.09 -12.51
N GLU A 157 -0.28 6.94 -12.91
CA GLU A 157 0.53 6.73 -14.11
C GLU A 157 1.82 5.96 -13.77
N PHE A 158 1.73 4.62 -13.78
CA PHE A 158 2.88 3.78 -13.44
C PHE A 158 4.06 3.99 -14.42
N PRO A 159 5.29 4.18 -13.90
CA PRO A 159 6.46 4.44 -14.74
C PRO A 159 7.06 3.19 -15.42
N TYR A 160 6.61 1.99 -15.08
CA TYR A 160 7.04 0.69 -15.62
C TYR A 160 5.92 -0.33 -15.45
#